data_AF-A0A6L3X4G5-F1
#
_entry.id   AF-A0A6L3X4G5-F1
#
_cell.length_a   1.000
_cell.length_b   1.000
_cell.length_c   1.000
_cell.angle_alpha   90.00
_cell.angle_beta   90.00
_cell.angle_gamma   90.00
#
_symmetry.space_group_name_H-M   'P 1'
#
loop_
_entity.id
_entity.type
_entity.pdbx_description
1 polymer ?
#
loop_
_entity_poly.entity_id
_entity_poly.type
_entity_poly.pdbx_seq_one_letter_code
_entity_poly.pdbx_strand_id
1 'polypeptide(L)'
;AKQTDLHTYLTASPPKPLPEGQVNYWGNYPKFFVSLMKAFYGDKATAENSWGFDWLPKWDKGYDVLQYFEMMHQGQVNGYICQGFNPVASFPNKNKVVESLSKLKFLVTIDPLNTETSTFWQNHGESNDVDPSKIQTEVFRLPSTCFAEENGSIVNSGRWLQWHWKGADAPGIALNDGAILAGIFLR
;
A
#
# COMPACT_ATOMS: atom_id res chain seq x y z
N ALA A 1 -10.22 -19.98 -5.58
CA ALA A 1 -10.81 -20.84 -4.53
C ALA A 1 -10.91 -20.02 -3.25
N LYS A 2 -12.03 -20.05 -2.53
CA LYS A 2 -12.16 -19.34 -1.26
C LYS A 2 -11.14 -19.93 -0.26
N GLN A 3 -10.38 -19.06 0.41
CA GLN A 3 -9.43 -19.44 1.45
C GLN A 3 -10.17 -19.71 2.76
N THR A 4 -10.81 -20.88 2.85
CA THR A 4 -11.77 -21.23 3.91
C THR A 4 -11.12 -21.58 5.24
N ASP A 5 -10.02 -22.32 5.20
CA ASP A 5 -9.31 -22.80 6.38
C ASP A 5 -7.81 -22.93 6.09
N LEU A 6 -7.00 -22.90 7.15
CA LEU A 6 -5.55 -22.90 7.04
C LEU A 6 -5.02 -24.19 6.38
N HIS A 7 -5.58 -25.36 6.69
CA HIS A 7 -5.07 -26.63 6.19
C HIS A 7 -5.23 -26.74 4.68
N THR A 8 -6.44 -26.47 4.18
CA THR A 8 -6.73 -26.42 2.74
C THR A 8 -5.85 -25.39 2.04
N TYR A 9 -5.71 -24.20 2.63
CA TYR A 9 -4.87 -23.14 2.07
C TYR A 9 -3.40 -23.54 1.96
N LEU A 10 -2.79 -24.06 3.03
CA LEU A 10 -1.39 -24.45 3.04
C LEU A 10 -1.10 -25.66 2.16
N THR A 11 -2.07 -26.55 1.97
CA THR A 11 -1.95 -27.72 1.09
C THR A 11 -2.04 -27.31 -0.39
N ALA A 12 -2.87 -26.33 -0.72
CA ALA A 12 -3.08 -25.88 -2.10
C ALA A 12 -2.04 -24.85 -2.59
N SER A 13 -1.38 -24.13 -1.68
CA SER A 13 -0.46 -23.04 -2.01
C SER A 13 0.85 -23.47 -2.70
N PRO A 14 1.58 -24.51 -2.25
CA PRO A 14 2.83 -24.89 -2.88
C PRO A 14 2.59 -25.66 -4.20
N PRO A 15 3.47 -25.51 -5.19
CA PRO A 15 3.43 -26.35 -6.38
C PRO A 15 3.70 -27.81 -6.01
N LYS A 16 3.02 -28.73 -6.71
CA LYS A 16 3.26 -30.17 -6.55
C LYS A 16 4.53 -30.57 -7.32
N PRO A 17 5.44 -31.35 -6.72
CA PRO A 17 6.59 -31.87 -7.46
C PRO A 17 6.09 -32.81 -8.56
N LEU A 18 6.64 -32.67 -9.77
CA LEU A 18 6.25 -33.49 -10.92
C LEU A 18 6.91 -34.88 -10.85
N PRO A 19 8.25 -34.99 -10.78
CA PRO A 19 8.92 -36.24 -10.44
C PRO A 19 9.31 -36.34 -8.95
N GLU A 20 9.50 -37.58 -8.48
CA GLU A 20 10.01 -37.90 -7.15
C GLU A 20 11.45 -37.38 -6.96
N GLY A 21 11.81 -36.97 -5.74
CA GLY A 21 13.17 -36.49 -5.41
C GLY A 21 13.52 -35.07 -5.87
N GLN A 22 12.56 -34.28 -6.36
CA GLN A 22 12.80 -32.87 -6.72
C GLN A 22 12.98 -31.97 -5.50
N VAL A 23 13.78 -30.91 -5.67
CA VAL A 23 14.05 -29.92 -4.60
C VAL A 23 12.76 -29.29 -4.07
N ASN A 24 11.81 -28.98 -4.96
CA ASN A 24 10.54 -28.27 -4.68
C ASN A 24 10.63 -27.31 -3.47
N TYR A 25 11.43 -26.24 -3.59
CA TYR A 25 11.71 -25.36 -2.45
C TYR A 25 10.43 -24.73 -1.86
N TRP A 26 9.44 -24.48 -2.70
CA TRP A 26 8.13 -23.98 -2.29
C TRP A 26 7.31 -24.99 -1.48
N GLY A 27 7.68 -26.27 -1.44
CA GLY A 27 7.15 -27.23 -0.45
C GLY A 27 7.35 -26.78 1.00
N ASN A 28 8.27 -25.82 1.26
CA ASN A 28 8.45 -25.17 2.55
C ASN A 28 7.43 -24.07 2.86
N TYR A 29 6.45 -23.79 2.00
CA TYR A 29 5.46 -22.72 2.16
C TYR A 29 4.82 -22.66 3.56
N PRO A 30 4.38 -23.79 4.18
CA PRO A 30 3.84 -23.76 5.54
C PRO A 30 4.78 -23.14 6.58
N LYS A 31 6.09 -23.37 6.45
CA LYS A 31 7.10 -22.80 7.37
C LYS A 31 7.15 -21.28 7.24
N PHE A 32 7.13 -20.78 6.01
CA PHE A 32 7.15 -19.34 5.73
C PHE A 32 5.86 -18.66 6.23
N PHE A 33 4.71 -19.27 5.97
CA PHE A 33 3.42 -18.73 6.39
C PHE A 33 3.32 -18.61 7.91
N VAL A 34 3.62 -19.69 8.66
CA VAL A 34 3.56 -19.66 10.13
C VAL A 34 4.57 -18.65 10.70
N SER A 35 5.78 -18.58 10.14
CA SER A 35 6.79 -17.59 10.57
C SER A 35 6.30 -16.16 10.38
N LEU A 36 5.63 -15.86 9.26
CA LEU A 36 5.02 -14.56 9.01
C LEU A 36 3.92 -14.23 10.03
N MET A 37 3.04 -15.20 10.33
CA MET A 37 1.98 -14.98 11.32
C MET A 37 2.53 -14.73 12.72
N LYS A 38 3.63 -15.40 13.10
CA LYS A 38 4.35 -15.12 14.35
C LYS A 38 4.99 -13.73 14.35
N ALA A 39 5.49 -13.25 13.22
CA ALA A 39 6.00 -11.88 13.10
C ALA A 39 4.89 -10.82 13.23
N PHE A 40 3.71 -11.08 12.67
CA PHE A 40 2.56 -10.16 12.76
C PHE A 40 1.89 -10.14 14.13
N TYR A 41 1.68 -11.30 14.75
CA TYR A 41 0.80 -11.43 15.90
C TYR A 41 1.50 -11.94 17.18
N GLY A 42 2.79 -12.26 17.10
CA GLY A 42 3.58 -12.70 18.25
C GLY A 42 2.94 -13.90 18.97
N ASP A 43 2.76 -13.77 20.28
CA ASP A 43 2.18 -14.80 21.14
C ASP A 43 0.71 -15.12 20.81
N LYS A 44 0.00 -14.20 20.13
CA LYS A 44 -1.39 -14.42 19.75
C LYS A 44 -1.56 -15.36 18.56
N ALA A 45 -0.53 -15.59 17.76
CA ALA A 45 -0.55 -16.63 16.74
C ALA A 45 -0.13 -17.97 17.36
N THR A 46 -1.10 -18.86 17.58
CA THR A 46 -0.89 -20.19 18.17
C THR A 46 -1.46 -21.29 17.28
N ALA A 47 -1.12 -22.56 17.55
CA ALA A 47 -1.64 -23.66 16.75
C ALA A 47 -3.17 -23.80 16.88
N GLU A 48 -3.70 -23.54 18.09
CA GLU A 48 -5.11 -23.69 18.43
C GLU A 48 -6.00 -22.73 17.66
N ASN A 49 -5.49 -21.55 17.29
CA ASN A 49 -6.22 -20.56 16.49
C ASN A 49 -5.75 -20.47 15.04
N SER A 50 -5.12 -21.54 14.53
CA SER A 50 -4.58 -21.57 13.16
C SER A 50 -3.67 -20.38 12.86
N TRP A 51 -2.86 -19.97 13.84
CA TRP A 51 -1.91 -18.87 13.76
C TRP A 51 -2.54 -17.52 13.38
N GLY A 52 -3.82 -17.30 13.68
CA GLY A 52 -4.54 -16.08 13.31
C GLY A 52 -4.88 -15.97 11.82
N PHE A 53 -4.94 -17.10 11.09
CA PHE A 53 -5.28 -17.15 9.66
C PHE A 53 -6.55 -16.37 9.30
N ASP A 54 -7.54 -16.36 10.18
CA ASP A 54 -8.83 -15.70 9.95
C ASP A 54 -8.79 -14.18 10.17
N TRP A 55 -7.72 -13.64 10.76
CA TRP A 55 -7.54 -12.18 10.89
C TRP A 55 -7.06 -11.52 9.59
N LEU A 56 -6.52 -12.31 8.66
CA LEU A 56 -6.11 -11.81 7.35
C LEU A 56 -7.33 -11.60 6.45
N PRO A 57 -7.38 -10.49 5.67
CA PRO A 57 -8.43 -10.31 4.68
C PRO A 57 -8.30 -11.37 3.58
N LYS A 58 -9.42 -12.01 3.24
CA LYS A 58 -9.51 -13.00 2.17
C LYS A 58 -10.15 -12.33 0.95
N TRP A 59 -9.40 -12.22 -0.14
CA TRP A 59 -9.85 -11.53 -1.35
C TRP A 59 -10.88 -12.37 -2.14
N ASP A 60 -11.88 -11.70 -2.71
CA ASP A 60 -12.86 -12.26 -3.62
C ASP A 60 -12.40 -12.15 -5.09
N LYS A 61 -11.61 -11.12 -5.39
CA LYS A 61 -11.00 -10.84 -6.70
C LYS A 61 -9.69 -10.04 -6.53
N GLY A 62 -8.96 -9.85 -7.63
CA GLY A 62 -7.86 -8.87 -7.66
C GLY A 62 -8.42 -7.45 -7.61
N TYR A 63 -7.73 -6.55 -6.91
CA TYR A 63 -8.05 -5.12 -6.86
C TYR A 63 -6.85 -4.34 -7.39
N ASP A 64 -6.53 -4.51 -8.67
CA ASP A 64 -5.49 -3.72 -9.31
C ASP A 64 -5.93 -2.25 -9.46
N VAL A 65 -4.96 -1.38 -9.77
CA VAL A 65 -5.19 0.08 -9.80
C VAL A 65 -6.24 0.51 -10.82
N LEU A 66 -6.35 -0.18 -11.96
CA LEU A 66 -7.33 0.17 -12.99
C LEU A 66 -8.74 -0.18 -12.51
N GLN A 67 -8.90 -1.36 -11.92
CA GLN A 67 -10.16 -1.78 -11.32
C GLN A 67 -10.54 -0.90 -10.12
N TYR A 68 -9.59 -0.55 -9.27
CA TYR A 68 -9.83 0.26 -8.08
C TYR A 68 -10.21 1.70 -8.45
N PHE A 69 -9.58 2.30 -9.45
CA PHE A 69 -9.95 3.63 -9.95
C PHE A 69 -11.26 3.65 -10.73
N GLU A 70 -11.65 2.53 -11.35
CA GLU A 70 -13.01 2.36 -11.89
C GLU A 70 -14.04 2.32 -10.76
N MET A 71 -13.79 1.56 -9.69
CA MET A 71 -14.67 1.55 -8.51
C MET A 71 -14.77 2.94 -7.87
N MET A 72 -13.66 3.67 -7.78
CA MET A 72 -13.64 5.06 -7.30
C MET A 72 -14.43 5.98 -8.23
N HIS A 73 -14.29 5.82 -9.54
CA HIS A 73 -15.09 6.53 -10.53
C HIS A 73 -16.60 6.24 -10.36
N GLN A 74 -16.96 5.04 -9.95
CA GLN A 74 -18.34 4.63 -9.64
C GLN A 74 -18.81 5.03 -8.24
N GLY A 75 -18.01 5.76 -7.46
CA GLY A 75 -18.37 6.22 -6.11
C GLY A 75 -18.34 5.12 -5.03
N GLN A 76 -17.67 3.99 -5.29
CA GLN A 76 -17.59 2.85 -4.36
C GLN A 76 -16.39 2.94 -3.41
N VAL A 77 -15.55 3.97 -3.53
CA VAL A 77 -14.36 4.17 -2.70
C VAL A 77 -14.53 5.46 -1.90
N ASN A 78 -14.48 5.35 -0.57
CA ASN A 78 -14.64 6.50 0.32
C ASN A 78 -13.33 7.29 0.51
N GLY A 79 -12.20 6.60 0.57
CA GLY A 79 -10.92 7.21 0.92
C GLY A 79 -9.76 6.57 0.19
N TYR A 80 -8.68 7.34 0.02
CA TYR A 80 -7.45 6.88 -0.62
C TYR A 80 -6.22 7.41 0.13
N ILE A 81 -5.22 6.56 0.32
CA ILE A 81 -3.91 6.95 0.87
C ILE A 81 -2.90 6.86 -0.27
N CYS A 82 -2.20 7.96 -0.52
CA CYS A 82 -1.21 8.09 -1.56
C CYS A 82 0.14 8.44 -0.92
N GLN A 83 0.97 7.42 -0.68
CA GLN A 83 2.29 7.55 -0.05
C GLN A 83 3.39 7.42 -1.11
N GLY A 84 4.20 8.46 -1.31
CA GLY A 84 5.33 8.47 -2.24
C GLY A 84 4.96 8.08 -3.67
N PHE A 85 3.74 8.40 -4.10
CA PHE A 85 3.19 8.07 -5.41
C PHE A 85 2.37 9.24 -5.95
N ASN A 86 2.27 9.38 -7.27
CA ASN A 86 1.57 10.51 -7.90
C ASN A 86 0.64 10.04 -9.03
N PRO A 87 -0.54 9.46 -8.70
CA PRO A 87 -1.45 8.88 -9.70
C PRO A 87 -1.92 9.87 -10.75
N VAL A 88 -2.11 11.16 -10.43
CA VAL A 88 -2.52 12.17 -11.42
C VAL A 88 -1.52 12.26 -12.58
N ALA A 89 -0.23 12.12 -12.30
CA ALA A 89 0.83 12.15 -13.31
C ALA A 89 1.13 10.77 -13.93
N SER A 90 1.06 9.69 -13.14
CA SER A 90 1.58 8.38 -13.56
C SER A 90 0.53 7.41 -14.09
N PHE A 91 -0.76 7.60 -13.79
CA PHE A 91 -1.81 6.68 -14.23
C PHE A 91 -2.34 7.04 -15.64
N PRO A 92 -2.80 6.04 -16.41
CA PRO A 92 -3.39 6.30 -17.71
C PRO A 92 -4.69 7.08 -17.57
N ASN A 93 -4.99 7.93 -18.56
CA ASN A 93 -6.18 8.77 -18.61
C ASN A 93 -6.34 9.69 -17.37
N LYS A 94 -5.47 10.70 -17.30
CA LYS A 94 -5.42 11.72 -16.24
C LYS A 94 -6.77 12.36 -15.94
N ASN A 95 -7.60 12.64 -16.95
CA ASN A 95 -8.91 13.28 -16.73
C ASN A 95 -9.85 12.38 -15.92
N LYS A 96 -9.93 11.09 -16.27
CA LYS A 96 -10.68 10.12 -15.48
C LYS A 96 -10.12 9.95 -14.06
N VAL A 97 -8.79 9.98 -13.91
CA VAL A 97 -8.14 9.92 -12.59
C VAL A 97 -8.58 11.09 -11.70
N VAL A 98 -8.55 12.32 -12.23
CA VAL A 98 -9.01 13.52 -11.50
C VAL A 98 -10.50 13.44 -11.16
N GLU A 99 -11.33 12.99 -12.09
CA GLU A 99 -12.77 12.77 -11.85
C GLU A 99 -13.02 11.72 -10.75
N SER A 100 -12.24 10.63 -10.73
CA SER A 100 -12.29 9.61 -9.68
C SER A 100 -11.91 10.18 -8.32
N LEU A 101 -10.77 10.87 -8.22
CA LEU A 101 -10.31 11.48 -6.97
C LEU A 101 -11.31 12.52 -6.44
N SER A 102 -12.03 13.20 -7.33
CA SER A 102 -13.08 14.17 -7.00
C SER A 102 -14.32 13.54 -6.36
N LYS A 103 -14.48 12.21 -6.43
CA LYS A 103 -15.59 11.46 -5.81
C LYS A 103 -15.22 10.86 -4.45
N LEU A 104 -13.97 10.98 -4.01
CA LEU A 104 -13.55 10.55 -2.68
C LEU A 104 -14.19 11.44 -1.61
N LYS A 105 -14.39 10.89 -0.42
CA LYS A 105 -14.69 11.67 0.78
C LYS A 105 -13.42 12.28 1.37
N PHE A 106 -12.33 11.51 1.38
CA PHE A 106 -11.03 12.00 1.83
C PHE A 106 -9.87 11.43 1.01
N LEU A 107 -8.78 12.19 0.96
CA LEU A 107 -7.50 11.79 0.38
C LEU A 107 -6.39 12.15 1.36
N VAL A 108 -5.54 11.18 1.71
CA VAL A 108 -4.32 11.42 2.48
C VAL A 108 -3.13 11.29 1.53
N THR A 109 -2.31 12.33 1.40
CA THR A 109 -1.05 12.28 0.67
C THR A 109 0.12 12.37 1.64
N ILE A 110 1.08 11.46 1.54
CA ILE A 110 2.32 11.43 2.33
C ILE A 110 3.48 11.53 1.35
N ASP A 111 4.18 12.65 1.34
CA ASP A 111 5.25 12.92 0.38
C ASP A 111 6.23 13.99 0.92
N PRO A 112 7.53 13.93 0.59
CA PRO A 112 8.47 15.01 0.92
C PRO A 112 8.29 16.27 0.06
N LEU A 113 7.52 16.18 -1.04
CA LEU A 113 7.27 17.25 -1.98
C LEU A 113 5.78 17.53 -2.17
N ASN A 114 5.48 18.66 -2.80
CA ASN A 114 4.14 18.91 -3.33
C ASN A 114 3.95 18.14 -4.64
N THR A 115 2.81 17.47 -4.80
CA THR A 115 2.49 16.66 -6.00
C THR A 115 1.17 17.08 -6.62
N GLU A 116 1.00 16.85 -7.92
CA GLU A 116 -0.26 17.10 -8.64
C GLU A 116 -1.43 16.34 -8.02
N THR A 117 -1.19 15.16 -7.45
CA THR A 117 -2.21 14.41 -6.72
C THR A 117 -2.66 15.14 -5.46
N SER A 118 -1.77 15.82 -4.72
CA SER A 118 -2.16 16.58 -3.52
C SER A 118 -2.92 17.88 -3.84
N THR A 119 -2.79 18.38 -5.06
CA THR A 119 -3.46 19.59 -5.55
C THR A 119 -4.44 19.33 -6.68
N PHE A 120 -4.92 18.08 -6.83
CA PHE A 120 -5.80 17.68 -7.95
C PHE A 120 -7.10 18.50 -8.03
N TRP A 121 -7.52 19.05 -6.90
CA TRP A 121 -8.71 19.87 -6.71
C TRP A 121 -8.53 21.35 -7.09
N GLN A 122 -7.28 21.80 -7.33
CA GLN A 122 -6.97 23.18 -7.69
C GLN A 122 -7.00 23.37 -9.20
N ASN A 123 -7.57 24.49 -9.66
CA ASN A 123 -7.50 24.88 -11.07
C ASN A 123 -6.08 25.36 -11.41
N HIS A 124 -5.50 24.80 -12.47
CA HIS A 124 -4.21 25.23 -13.03
C HIS A 124 -4.32 25.48 -14.55
N GLY A 125 -5.41 26.11 -14.98
CA GLY A 125 -5.71 26.33 -16.40
C GLY A 125 -5.79 25.01 -17.18
N GLU A 126 -5.32 24.99 -18.42
CA GLU A 126 -5.37 23.79 -19.28
C GLU A 126 -4.67 22.56 -18.69
N SER A 127 -3.70 22.76 -17.79
CA SER A 127 -2.98 21.65 -17.15
C SER A 127 -3.86 20.91 -16.12
N ASN A 128 -4.81 21.60 -15.48
CA ASN A 128 -5.79 21.00 -14.59
C ASN A 128 -7.06 21.88 -14.52
N ASP A 129 -7.91 21.78 -15.54
CA ASP A 129 -9.12 22.58 -15.63
C ASP A 129 -10.26 21.98 -14.81
N VAL A 130 -10.25 22.29 -13.51
CA VAL A 130 -11.25 21.83 -12.53
C VAL A 130 -11.91 23.02 -11.83
N ASP A 131 -13.07 22.79 -11.23
CA ASP A 131 -13.77 23.77 -10.40
C ASP A 131 -13.66 23.34 -8.92
N PRO A 132 -12.81 23.99 -8.11
CA PRO A 132 -12.63 23.63 -6.69
C PRO A 132 -13.93 23.63 -5.90
N SER A 133 -14.92 24.47 -6.27
CA SER A 133 -16.20 24.55 -5.55
C SER A 133 -17.07 23.29 -5.70
N LYS A 134 -16.79 22.48 -6.73
CA LYS A 134 -17.52 21.22 -7.01
C LYS A 134 -16.84 19.99 -6.43
N ILE A 135 -15.61 20.11 -5.93
CA ILE A 135 -14.83 19.00 -5.39
C ILE A 135 -14.92 19.03 -3.87
N GLN A 136 -15.57 18.03 -3.28
CA GLN A 136 -15.85 17.97 -1.84
C GLN A 136 -14.86 17.07 -1.08
N THR A 137 -13.86 16.52 -1.76
CA THR A 137 -12.85 15.66 -1.15
C THR A 137 -12.05 16.44 -0.11
N GLU A 138 -12.02 15.95 1.13
CA GLU A 138 -11.12 16.49 2.16
C GLU A 138 -9.70 15.98 1.91
N VAL A 139 -8.73 16.88 1.74
CA VAL A 139 -7.35 16.52 1.42
C VAL A 139 -6.41 16.82 2.58
N PHE A 140 -5.78 15.77 3.10
CA PHE A 140 -4.74 15.84 4.12
C PHE A 140 -3.37 15.66 3.46
N ARG A 141 -2.53 16.70 3.49
CA ARG A 141 -1.14 16.63 2.99
C ARG A 141 -0.16 16.57 4.16
N LEU A 142 0.44 15.40 4.35
CA LEU A 142 1.35 15.12 5.46
C LEU A 142 2.80 15.14 4.93
N PRO A 143 3.65 16.06 5.40
CA PRO A 143 5.03 16.15 4.93
C PRO A 143 5.87 14.99 5.49
N SER A 144 6.45 14.19 4.60
CA SER A 144 7.40 13.15 4.98
C SER A 144 8.86 13.58 4.78
N THR A 145 9.76 12.77 5.30
CA THR A 145 11.20 12.78 5.01
C THR A 145 11.52 12.35 3.57
N CYS A 146 12.72 12.68 3.11
CA CYS A 146 13.34 12.10 1.92
C CYS A 146 14.45 11.08 2.26
N PHE A 147 15.05 10.45 1.24
CA PHE A 147 16.06 9.40 1.40
C PHE A 147 17.28 9.81 2.25
N ALA A 148 17.63 11.10 2.28
CA ALA A 148 18.79 11.63 2.98
C ALA A 148 18.55 11.88 4.49
N GLU A 149 17.31 11.74 4.95
CA GLU A 149 16.87 12.15 6.30
C GLU A 149 16.58 10.96 7.22
N GLU A 150 16.83 9.74 6.73
CA GLU A 150 16.59 8.49 7.44
C GLU A 150 17.73 7.48 7.28
N ASN A 151 17.81 6.56 8.24
CA ASN A 151 18.58 5.33 8.08
C ASN A 151 17.63 4.22 7.63
N GLY A 152 18.08 3.37 6.71
CA GLY A 152 17.26 2.27 6.24
C GLY A 152 17.97 1.42 5.21
N SER A 153 17.22 0.47 4.66
CA SER A 153 17.71 -0.37 3.56
C SER A 153 16.83 -0.24 2.34
N ILE A 154 17.44 -0.16 1.16
CA ILE A 154 16.77 -0.27 -0.14
C ILE A 154 17.30 -1.49 -0.90
N VAL A 155 16.44 -2.12 -1.70
CA VAL A 155 16.80 -3.27 -2.53
C VAL A 155 16.88 -2.85 -3.98
N ASN A 156 18.08 -2.90 -4.57
CA ASN A 156 18.26 -2.52 -5.97
C ASN A 156 17.79 -3.63 -6.95
N SER A 157 17.86 -3.35 -8.25
CA SER A 157 17.49 -4.32 -9.31
C SER A 157 18.29 -5.63 -9.25
N GLY A 158 19.51 -5.61 -8.69
CA GLY A 158 20.33 -6.80 -8.44
C GLY A 158 19.98 -7.60 -7.18
N ARG A 159 18.92 -7.18 -6.45
CA ARG A 159 18.47 -7.75 -5.17
C ARG A 159 19.43 -7.51 -4.00
N TRP A 160 20.30 -6.51 -4.07
CA TRP A 160 21.21 -6.17 -2.97
C TRP A 160 20.50 -5.32 -1.93
N LEU A 161 20.46 -5.82 -0.70
CA LEU A 161 19.98 -5.07 0.47
C LEU A 161 21.08 -4.10 0.88
N GLN A 162 20.94 -2.82 0.51
CA GLN A 162 21.94 -1.80 0.76
C GLN A 162 21.47 -0.87 1.86
N TRP A 163 22.27 -0.76 2.92
CA TRP A 163 22.03 0.18 4.00
C TRP A 163 22.50 1.59 3.63
N HIS A 164 21.75 2.61 4.05
CA HIS A 164 22.16 4.02 3.98
C HIS A 164 21.96 4.69 5.34
N TRP A 165 22.60 5.84 5.51
CA TRP A 165 22.58 6.60 6.75
C TRP A 165 21.98 7.99 6.56
N LYS A 166 21.33 8.48 7.61
CA LYS A 166 20.78 9.82 7.73
C LYS A 166 21.91 10.87 7.67
N GLY A 167 21.74 11.86 6.81
CA GLY A 167 22.65 13.00 6.67
C GLY A 167 22.18 14.28 7.37
N ALA A 168 20.87 14.50 7.48
CA ALA A 168 20.29 15.69 8.12
C ALA A 168 18.89 15.41 8.68
N ASP A 169 18.37 16.33 9.51
CA ASP A 169 16.95 16.33 9.89
C ASP A 169 16.07 16.89 8.76
N ALA A 170 14.83 16.42 8.70
CA ALA A 170 13.86 16.86 7.71
C ALA A 170 13.43 18.33 7.94
N PRO A 171 13.03 19.06 6.89
CA PRO A 171 12.64 20.45 7.01
C PRO A 171 11.30 20.63 7.76
N GLY A 172 11.23 21.70 8.55
CA GLY A 172 9.99 22.14 9.19
C GLY A 172 9.43 21.12 10.18
N ILE A 173 8.21 20.63 9.88
CA ILE A 173 7.47 19.67 10.72
C ILE A 173 7.37 18.28 10.08
N ALA A 174 8.20 18.00 9.07
CA ALA A 174 8.20 16.71 8.38
C ALA A 174 8.58 15.58 9.34
N LEU A 175 7.94 14.42 9.17
CA LEU A 175 8.17 13.22 9.97
C LEU A 175 8.56 12.06 9.06
N ASN A 176 9.32 11.09 9.59
CA ASN A 176 9.54 9.86 8.83
C ASN A 176 8.23 9.11 8.54
N ASP A 177 8.20 8.37 7.44
CA ASP A 177 7.01 7.61 7.01
C ASP A 177 6.46 6.72 8.13
N GLY A 178 7.34 6.04 8.86
CA GLY A 178 6.97 5.17 9.98
C GLY A 178 6.25 5.91 11.11
N ALA A 179 6.68 7.13 11.45
CA ALA A 179 6.08 7.97 12.48
C ALA A 179 4.70 8.50 12.05
N ILE A 180 4.54 8.85 10.78
CA ILE A 180 3.24 9.27 10.23
C ILE A 180 2.24 8.11 10.31
N LEU A 181 2.63 6.92 9.81
CA LEU A 181 1.78 5.73 9.85
C LEU A 181 1.45 5.30 11.29
N ALA A 182 2.43 5.33 12.20
CA ALA A 182 2.21 5.03 13.61
C ALA A 182 1.24 6.02 14.27
N GLY A 183 1.36 7.31 13.95
CA GLY A 183 0.47 8.35 14.46
C GLY A 183 -0.99 8.17 14.02
N ILE A 184 -1.22 7.68 12.79
CA ILE A 184 -2.55 7.35 12.28
C ILE A 184 -3.07 6.06 12.91
N PHE A 185 -2.26 5.00 12.94
CA PHE A 185 -2.68 3.67 13.38
C PHE A 185 -3.02 3.58 14.88
N LEU A 186 -2.39 4.39 15.72
CA LEU A 186 -2.56 4.37 17.18
C LEU A 186 -3.68 5.29 17.71
N ARG A 187 -4.35 6.05 16.84
CA ARG A 187 -5.47 6.94 17.21
C ARG A 187 -6.81 6.29 16.89
#